data_AF-A0AAE1NLK3-F1
#
_entry.id   AF-A0AAE1NLK3-F1
#
_cell.length_a   1.000
_cell.length_b   1.000
_cell.length_c   1.000
_cell.angle_alpha   90.00
_cell.angle_beta   90.00
_cell.angle_gamma   90.00
#
_symmetry.space_group_name_H-M   'P 1'
#
loop_
_entity.id
_entity.type
_entity.pdbx_description
1 polymer ?
#
loop_
_entity_poly.entity_id
_entity_poly.type
_entity_poly.pdbx_seq_one_letter_code
_entity_poly.pdbx_strand_id
1 'polypeptide(L)'
;MDKSVKGSNDGRGGCHRVVVGLLTVVDSILSIFVFAPLVVFYWRGCWQLMDLLLLPDNKLLSVVTSLAIGFSFGLFFCLFQGPLNRVFDHSRRPRLHLLASRIYTSIHCVSCVNHWRGVWQMWDLYTGVSWQSGATSLGIGLLTLAFTRGLKNILAPPFIVVPDHPDGYFNAPTLFGAQVGQGQGQVGSRVRE
;
A
#
# COMPACT_ATOMS: atom_id res chain seq x y z
N MET A 1 -52.19 11.67 32.53
CA MET A 1 -51.43 10.55 33.11
C MET A 1 -50.18 10.35 32.27
N ASP A 2 -49.11 10.90 32.80
CA ASP A 2 -47.72 10.84 32.34
C ASP A 2 -47.16 9.42 32.45
N LYS A 3 -46.45 8.94 31.41
CA LYS A 3 -45.26 8.08 31.55
C LYS A 3 -44.34 8.25 30.35
N SER A 4 -43.42 9.19 30.51
CA SER A 4 -42.08 9.19 29.91
C SER A 4 -41.43 7.80 29.92
N VAL A 5 -41.10 7.27 28.75
CA VAL A 5 -40.09 6.21 28.56
C VAL A 5 -38.95 6.83 27.78
N LYS A 6 -38.16 7.65 28.47
CA LYS A 6 -36.86 8.14 28.00
C LYS A 6 -35.80 7.47 28.87
N GLY A 7 -35.43 6.25 28.49
CA GLY A 7 -34.55 5.40 29.29
C GLY A 7 -33.49 4.70 28.44
N SER A 8 -32.25 5.16 28.59
CA SER A 8 -31.03 4.35 28.49
C SER A 8 -30.59 3.85 27.10
N ASN A 9 -30.24 4.75 26.17
CA ASN A 9 -29.34 4.39 25.06
C ASN A 9 -28.18 5.39 24.83
N ASP A 10 -28.16 6.50 25.57
CA ASP A 10 -27.24 7.62 25.35
C ASP A 10 -25.85 7.40 26.00
N GLY A 11 -25.81 6.75 27.16
CA GLY A 11 -24.55 6.47 27.88
C GLY A 11 -23.64 5.42 27.20
N ARG A 12 -24.21 4.46 26.47
CA ARG A 12 -23.45 3.41 25.78
C ARG A 12 -22.73 3.95 24.54
N GLY A 13 -23.35 4.91 23.85
CA GLY A 13 -22.76 5.61 22.71
C GLY A 13 -21.64 6.57 23.10
N GLY A 14 -21.77 7.26 24.25
CA GLY A 14 -20.73 8.14 24.77
C GLY A 14 -19.44 7.41 25.15
N CYS A 15 -19.55 6.35 25.95
CA CYS A 15 -18.41 5.51 26.33
C CYS A 15 -17.72 4.90 25.10
N HIS A 16 -18.50 4.38 24.15
CA HIS A 16 -17.96 3.86 22.89
C HIS A 16 -17.18 4.91 22.09
N ARG A 17 -17.69 6.14 21.96
CA ARG A 17 -17.01 7.22 21.23
C ARG A 17 -15.69 7.64 21.90
N VAL A 18 -15.67 7.71 23.23
CA VAL A 18 -14.44 8.03 23.99
C VAL A 18 -13.40 6.94 23.84
N VAL A 19 -13.81 5.67 23.95
CA VAL A 19 -12.92 4.51 23.77
C VAL A 19 -12.34 4.48 22.36
N VAL A 20 -13.17 4.65 21.32
CA VAL A 20 -12.70 4.73 19.92
C VAL A 20 -11.75 5.91 19.72
N GLY A 21 -12.07 7.08 20.27
CA GLY A 21 -11.19 8.25 20.19
C GLY A 21 -9.82 8.00 20.83
N LEU A 22 -9.78 7.36 22.00
CA LEU A 22 -8.54 6.98 22.68
C LEU A 22 -7.75 5.96 21.87
N LEU A 23 -8.41 4.93 21.33
CA LEU A 23 -7.79 3.94 20.45
C LEU A 23 -7.15 4.59 19.23
N THR A 24 -7.82 5.55 18.59
CA THR A 24 -7.28 6.29 17.43
C THR A 24 -6.05 7.11 17.79
N VAL A 25 -6.03 7.76 18.96
CA VAL A 25 -4.85 8.52 19.41
C VAL A 25 -3.67 7.59 19.68
N VAL A 26 -3.90 6.47 20.37
CA VAL A 26 -2.86 5.47 20.63
C VAL A 26 -2.32 4.89 19.32
N ASP A 27 -3.19 4.52 18.39
CA ASP A 27 -2.82 4.02 17.06
C ASP A 27 -2.00 5.04 16.27
N SER A 28 -2.36 6.33 16.35
CA SER A 28 -1.59 7.41 15.71
C SER A 28 -0.19 7.57 16.30
N ILE A 29 -0.06 7.50 17.63
CA ILE A 29 1.23 7.58 18.33
C ILE A 29 2.10 6.39 17.93
N LEU A 30 1.57 5.16 17.95
CA LEU A 30 2.31 3.97 17.52
C LEU A 30 2.71 4.07 16.03
N SER A 31 1.83 4.57 15.18
CA SER A 31 2.09 4.78 13.75
C SER A 31 3.24 5.75 13.51
N ILE A 32 3.26 6.89 14.19
CA ILE A 32 4.28 7.92 14.00
C ILE A 32 5.62 7.53 14.62
N PHE A 33 5.62 7.00 15.85
CA PHE A 33 6.86 6.81 16.61
C PHE A 33 7.46 5.42 16.49
N VAL A 34 6.68 4.41 16.09
CA VAL A 34 7.16 3.02 15.98
C VAL A 34 7.14 2.56 14.55
N PHE A 35 5.97 2.56 13.90
CA PHE A 35 5.85 1.96 12.57
C PHE A 35 6.55 2.79 11.49
N ALA A 36 6.42 4.12 11.47
CA ALA A 36 7.07 4.95 10.46
C ALA A 36 8.62 4.83 10.49
N PRO A 37 9.31 4.90 11.64
CA PRO A 37 10.76 4.65 11.69
C PRO A 37 11.15 3.24 11.26
N LEU A 38 10.38 2.22 11.67
CA LEU A 38 10.63 0.83 11.25
C LEU A 38 10.53 0.65 9.73
N VAL A 39 9.53 1.29 9.09
CA VAL A 39 9.39 1.29 7.63
C VAL A 39 10.58 1.99 6.97
N VAL A 40 11.05 3.11 7.51
CA VAL A 40 12.25 3.81 7.01
C VAL A 40 13.50 2.92 7.12
N PHE A 41 13.70 2.25 8.25
CA PHE A 41 14.83 1.33 8.43
C PHE A 41 14.76 0.13 7.49
N TYR A 42 13.59 -0.47 7.33
CA TYR A 42 13.38 -1.55 6.36
C TYR A 42 13.74 -1.09 4.95
N TRP A 43 13.19 0.05 4.52
CA TRP A 43 13.40 0.59 3.18
C TRP A 43 14.88 0.88 2.91
N ARG A 44 15.52 1.63 3.82
CA ARG A 44 16.95 1.97 3.71
C ARG A 44 17.84 0.74 3.80
N GLY A 45 17.54 -0.19 4.70
CA GLY A 45 18.28 -1.44 4.87
C GLY A 45 18.22 -2.30 3.62
N CYS A 46 17.03 -2.52 3.05
CA CYS A 46 16.89 -3.27 1.80
C CYS A 46 17.62 -2.59 0.64
N TRP A 47 17.53 -1.27 0.54
CA TRP A 47 18.22 -0.52 -0.52
C TRP A 47 19.74 -0.68 -0.41
N GLN A 48 20.31 -0.48 0.78
CA GLN A 48 21.75 -0.64 1.03
C GLN A 48 22.20 -2.09 0.82
N LEU A 49 21.37 -3.06 1.21
CA LEU A 49 21.66 -4.47 0.96
C LEU A 49 21.74 -4.78 -0.54
N MET A 50 20.83 -4.21 -1.35
CA MET A 50 20.90 -4.35 -2.81
C MET A 50 22.09 -3.62 -3.41
N ASP A 51 22.53 -2.48 -2.86
CA ASP A 51 23.76 -1.83 -3.29
C ASP A 51 25.00 -2.71 -3.10
N LEU A 52 25.00 -3.59 -2.09
CA LEU A 52 26.09 -4.53 -1.83
C LEU A 52 25.98 -5.84 -2.62
N LEU A 53 24.75 -6.39 -2.74
CA LEU A 53 24.54 -7.72 -3.33
C LEU A 53 24.36 -7.70 -4.84
N LEU A 54 23.81 -6.62 -5.40
CA LEU A 54 23.27 -6.63 -6.75
C LEU A 54 24.27 -6.03 -7.74
N LEU A 55 25.18 -6.89 -8.24
CA LEU A 55 26.19 -6.57 -9.26
C LEU A 55 26.98 -5.28 -8.93
N PRO A 56 27.70 -5.23 -7.79
CA PRO A 56 28.35 -4.01 -7.30
C PRO A 56 29.38 -3.43 -8.28
N ASP A 57 30.01 -4.28 -9.08
CA ASP A 57 31.06 -3.88 -10.03
C ASP A 57 30.51 -3.12 -11.25
N ASN A 58 29.22 -3.27 -11.56
CA ASN A 58 28.61 -2.64 -12.73
C ASN A 58 27.29 -1.96 -12.37
N LYS A 59 27.38 -0.66 -12.08
CA LYS A 59 26.23 0.18 -11.69
C LYS A 59 25.08 0.12 -12.70
N LEU A 60 25.36 0.17 -14.00
CA LEU A 60 24.29 0.15 -15.01
C LEU A 60 23.52 -1.18 -14.97
N LEU A 61 24.23 -2.31 -14.91
CA LEU A 61 23.58 -3.61 -14.78
C LEU A 61 22.82 -3.74 -13.46
N SER A 62 23.38 -3.23 -12.36
CA SER A 62 22.71 -3.21 -11.06
C SER A 62 21.36 -2.49 -11.11
N VAL A 63 21.34 -1.32 -11.74
CA VAL A 63 20.15 -0.47 -11.90
C VAL A 63 19.10 -1.16 -12.78
N VAL A 64 19.51 -1.66 -13.95
CA VAL A 64 18.61 -2.34 -14.89
C VAL A 64 18.03 -3.62 -14.29
N THR A 65 18.84 -4.43 -13.60
CA THR A 65 18.36 -5.63 -12.92
C THR A 65 17.38 -5.30 -11.80
N SER A 66 17.60 -4.22 -11.04
CA SER A 66 16.65 -3.77 -10.00
C SER A 66 15.32 -3.33 -10.61
N LEU A 67 15.35 -2.56 -11.71
CA LEU A 67 14.16 -2.21 -12.47
C LEU A 67 13.43 -3.46 -12.97
N ALA A 68 14.16 -4.42 -13.53
CA ALA A 68 13.59 -5.65 -14.05
C ALA A 68 12.88 -6.46 -12.96
N ILE A 69 13.50 -6.63 -11.78
CA ILE A 69 12.89 -7.29 -10.62
C ILE A 69 11.62 -6.54 -10.19
N GLY A 70 11.71 -5.21 -10.03
CA GLY A 70 10.59 -4.38 -9.60
C GLY A 70 9.38 -4.50 -10.54
N PHE A 71 9.59 -4.26 -11.84
CA PHE A 71 8.52 -4.32 -12.83
C PHE A 71 7.96 -5.74 -13.04
N SER A 72 8.82 -6.76 -13.06
CA SER A 72 8.38 -8.14 -13.31
C SER A 72 7.47 -8.65 -12.21
N PHE A 73 7.86 -8.46 -10.94
CA PHE A 73 7.04 -8.86 -9.80
C PHE A 73 5.81 -7.97 -9.64
N GLY A 74 5.91 -6.66 -9.87
CA GLY A 74 4.75 -5.76 -9.87
C GLY A 74 3.71 -6.17 -10.91
N LEU A 75 4.14 -6.46 -12.14
CA LEU A 75 3.25 -6.95 -13.20
C LEU A 75 2.68 -8.32 -12.86
N PHE A 76 3.50 -9.25 -12.37
CA PHE A 76 3.04 -10.57 -11.92
C PHE A 76 1.92 -10.45 -10.90
N PHE A 77 2.10 -9.67 -9.83
CA PHE A 77 1.05 -9.53 -8.82
C PHE A 77 -0.20 -8.82 -9.35
N CYS A 78 -0.05 -7.86 -10.26
CA CYS A 78 -1.18 -7.20 -10.92
C CYS A 78 -1.99 -8.17 -11.80
N LEU A 79 -1.33 -9.05 -12.55
CA LEU A 79 -1.99 -10.04 -13.42
C LEU A 79 -2.62 -11.19 -12.63
N PHE A 80 -1.95 -11.64 -11.55
CA PHE A 80 -2.34 -12.82 -10.78
C PHE A 80 -3.21 -12.50 -9.54
N GLN A 81 -3.60 -11.24 -9.33
CA GLN A 81 -4.45 -10.83 -8.18
C GLN A 81 -5.72 -11.67 -8.03
N GLY A 82 -6.41 -12.00 -9.14
CA GLY A 82 -7.64 -12.79 -9.14
C GLY A 82 -7.44 -14.24 -8.72
N PRO A 83 -6.56 -14.99 -9.40
CA PRO A 83 -6.18 -16.34 -9.00
C PRO A 83 -5.71 -16.41 -7.55
N LEU A 84 -4.85 -15.47 -7.11
CA LEU A 84 -4.36 -15.41 -5.73
C LEU A 84 -5.52 -15.25 -4.73
N ASN A 85 -6.45 -14.33 -5.01
CA ASN A 85 -7.60 -14.10 -4.13
C ASN A 85 -8.55 -15.31 -4.06
N ARG A 86 -8.69 -16.09 -5.14
CA ARG A 86 -9.50 -17.32 -5.16
C ARG A 86 -8.82 -18.48 -4.42
N VAL A 87 -7.52 -18.65 -4.60
CA VAL A 87 -6.75 -19.76 -4.00
C VAL A 87 -6.55 -19.53 -2.50
N PHE A 88 -6.28 -18.29 -2.12
CA PHE A 88 -6.00 -17.86 -0.75
C PHE A 88 -7.18 -17.13 -0.13
N ASP A 89 -8.39 -17.64 -0.32
CA ASP A 89 -9.60 -17.11 0.30
C ASP A 89 -9.55 -17.28 1.83
N HIS A 90 -9.68 -16.15 2.55
CA HIS A 90 -9.69 -16.10 4.01
C HIS A 90 -10.83 -16.95 4.60
N SER A 91 -12.01 -16.92 3.96
CA SER A 91 -13.22 -17.60 4.44
C SER A 91 -13.09 -19.12 4.41
N ARG A 92 -12.32 -19.65 3.46
CA ARG A 92 -12.13 -21.11 3.31
C ARG A 92 -10.91 -21.62 4.07
N ARG A 93 -9.80 -20.87 4.07
CA ARG A 93 -8.50 -21.36 4.57
C ARG A 93 -7.73 -20.25 5.31
N PRO A 94 -8.13 -19.86 6.52
CA PRO A 94 -7.56 -18.68 7.21
C PRO A 94 -6.06 -18.81 7.51
N ARG A 95 -5.58 -20.01 7.87
CA ARG A 95 -4.14 -20.25 8.13
C ARG A 95 -3.29 -20.14 6.86
N LEU A 96 -3.78 -20.69 5.74
CA LEU A 96 -3.10 -20.60 4.46
C LEU A 96 -3.11 -19.17 3.93
N HIS A 97 -4.24 -18.48 4.06
CA HIS A 97 -4.36 -17.06 3.75
C HIS A 97 -3.36 -16.22 4.56
N LEU A 98 -3.23 -16.48 5.86
CA LEU A 98 -2.27 -15.78 6.71
C LEU A 98 -0.82 -16.02 6.24
N LEU A 99 -0.43 -17.26 5.96
CA LEU A 99 0.92 -17.53 5.47
C LEU A 99 1.18 -16.90 4.09
N ALA A 100 0.23 -17.07 3.17
CA ALA A 100 0.34 -16.55 1.80
C ALA A 100 0.39 -15.02 1.76
N SER A 101 -0.45 -14.33 2.54
CA SER A 101 -0.46 -12.87 2.63
C SER A 101 0.87 -12.30 3.14
N ARG A 102 1.52 -12.97 4.10
CA ARG A 102 2.82 -12.53 4.63
C ARG A 102 3.96 -12.76 3.64
N ILE A 103 3.97 -13.91 2.96
CA ILE A 103 4.96 -14.18 1.90
C ILE A 103 4.77 -13.21 0.74
N TYR A 104 3.52 -13.03 0.28
CA TYR A 104 3.16 -12.07 -0.76
C TYR A 104 3.67 -10.66 -0.42
N THR A 105 3.36 -10.17 0.78
CA THR A 105 3.76 -8.83 1.20
C THR A 105 5.26 -8.69 1.27
N SER A 106 5.96 -9.69 1.81
CA SER A 106 7.43 -9.66 1.91
C SER A 106 8.09 -9.56 0.52
N ILE A 107 7.65 -10.39 -0.44
CA ILE A 107 8.15 -10.36 -1.81
C ILE A 107 7.78 -9.04 -2.50
N HIS A 108 6.55 -8.58 -2.34
CA HIS A 108 6.06 -7.34 -2.94
C HIS A 108 6.81 -6.12 -2.39
N CYS A 109 7.10 -6.08 -1.08
CA CYS A 109 7.90 -5.01 -0.48
C CYS A 109 9.32 -4.97 -1.04
N VAL A 110 10.00 -6.11 -1.20
CA VAL A 110 11.35 -6.15 -1.81
C VAL A 110 11.31 -5.73 -3.28
N SER A 111 10.30 -6.19 -4.03
CA SER A 111 10.06 -5.76 -5.42
C SER A 111 9.83 -4.25 -5.51
N CYS A 112 9.02 -3.68 -4.62
CA CYS A 112 8.76 -2.24 -4.54
C CYS A 112 10.04 -1.45 -4.28
N VAL A 113 10.86 -1.86 -3.31
CA VAL A 113 12.17 -1.23 -3.04
C VAL A 113 13.06 -1.27 -4.28
N ASN A 114 13.13 -2.42 -4.98
CA ASN A 114 13.93 -2.56 -6.20
C ASN A 114 13.43 -1.68 -7.35
N HIS A 115 12.11 -1.55 -7.50
CA HIS A 115 11.52 -0.66 -8.48
C HIS A 115 11.95 0.79 -8.23
N TRP A 116 11.76 1.28 -7.00
CA TRP A 116 12.16 2.64 -6.63
C TRP A 116 13.65 2.87 -6.71
N ARG A 117 14.47 1.90 -6.25
CA ARG A 117 15.93 1.93 -6.40
C ARG A 117 16.34 2.06 -7.85
N GLY A 118 15.78 1.19 -8.70
CA GLY A 118 16.04 1.17 -10.13
C GLY A 118 15.68 2.50 -10.79
N VAL A 119 14.46 3.01 -10.56
CA VAL A 119 14.02 4.29 -11.15
C VAL A 119 14.90 5.44 -10.69
N TRP A 120 15.16 5.54 -9.38
CA TRP A 120 15.92 6.64 -8.81
C TRP A 120 17.37 6.64 -9.28
N GLN A 121 18.06 5.50 -9.23
CA GLN A 121 19.44 5.41 -9.67
C GLN A 121 19.57 5.59 -11.19
N MET A 122 18.60 5.10 -11.97
CA MET A 122 18.55 5.37 -13.41
C MET A 122 18.45 6.87 -13.66
N TRP A 123 17.58 7.55 -12.92
CA TRP A 123 17.43 9.00 -13.01
C TRP A 123 18.74 9.74 -12.67
N ASP A 124 19.37 9.40 -11.54
CA ASP A 124 20.63 9.98 -11.09
C ASP A 124 21.76 9.76 -12.10
N LEU A 125 21.80 8.61 -12.80
CA LEU A 125 22.80 8.31 -13.83
C LEU A 125 22.69 9.25 -15.05
N TYR A 126 21.47 9.66 -15.43
CA TYR A 126 21.26 10.51 -16.62
C TYR A 126 21.21 12.00 -16.30
N THR A 127 20.68 12.39 -15.14
CA THR A 127 20.41 13.79 -14.78
C THR A 127 21.38 14.34 -13.73
N GLY A 128 22.13 13.46 -13.05
CA GLY A 128 22.98 13.82 -11.92
C GLY A 128 22.20 14.12 -10.64
N VAL A 129 22.93 14.49 -9.59
CA VAL A 129 22.41 14.71 -8.22
C VAL A 129 22.28 16.19 -7.85
N SER A 130 22.09 17.06 -8.85
CA SER A 130 21.98 18.51 -8.64
C SER A 130 20.57 18.91 -8.18
N TRP A 131 20.42 20.12 -7.62
CA TRP A 131 19.10 20.64 -7.24
C TRP A 131 18.19 20.83 -8.48
N GLN A 132 18.79 21.10 -9.65
CA GLN A 132 18.08 21.19 -10.92
C GLN A 132 17.49 19.83 -11.32
N SER A 133 18.24 18.74 -11.13
CA SER A 133 17.74 17.38 -11.31
C SER A 133 16.53 17.11 -10.39
N GLY A 134 16.62 17.51 -9.11
CA GLY A 134 15.49 17.42 -8.19
C GLY A 134 14.26 18.20 -8.66
N ALA A 135 14.45 19.42 -9.16
CA ALA A 135 13.36 20.26 -9.67
C ALA A 135 12.73 19.67 -10.94
N THR A 136 13.52 19.10 -11.86
CA THR A 136 12.99 18.45 -13.06
C THR A 136 12.25 17.15 -12.73
N SER A 137 12.75 16.33 -11.80
CA SER A 137 12.04 15.15 -11.29
C SER A 137 10.67 15.51 -10.72
N LEU A 138 10.62 16.56 -9.90
CA LEU A 138 9.37 17.03 -9.30
C LEU A 138 8.38 17.51 -10.38
N GLY A 139 8.85 18.34 -11.32
CA GLY A 139 8.03 18.83 -12.42
C GLY A 139 7.44 17.71 -13.28
N ILE A 140 8.28 16.75 -13.68
CA ILE A 140 7.88 15.60 -14.51
C ILE A 140 6.92 14.69 -13.74
N GLY A 141 7.17 14.45 -12.46
CA GLY A 141 6.29 13.68 -11.58
C GLY A 141 4.91 14.31 -11.45
N LEU A 142 4.84 15.62 -11.16
CA LEU A 142 3.58 16.35 -11.05
C LEU A 142 2.81 16.39 -12.36
N LEU A 143 3.50 16.61 -13.49
CA LEU A 143 2.89 16.58 -14.82
C LEU A 143 2.30 15.19 -15.11
N THR A 144 3.07 14.12 -14.89
CA THR A 144 2.61 12.74 -15.10
C THR A 144 1.40 12.42 -14.24
N LEU A 145 1.39 12.81 -12.97
CA LEU A 145 0.26 12.64 -12.07
C LEU A 145 -0.96 13.46 -12.51
N ALA A 146 -0.77 14.68 -13.02
CA ALA A 146 -1.86 15.50 -13.55
C ALA A 146 -2.50 14.84 -14.79
N PHE A 147 -1.68 14.38 -15.74
CA PHE A 147 -2.15 13.71 -16.97
C PHE A 147 -2.87 12.40 -16.67
N THR A 148 -2.36 11.60 -15.73
CA THR A 148 -2.99 10.33 -15.32
C THR A 148 -4.15 10.52 -14.34
N ARG A 149 -4.49 11.77 -13.98
CA ARG A 149 -5.51 12.12 -12.96
C ARG A 149 -5.22 11.49 -11.59
N GLY A 150 -3.95 11.20 -11.32
CA GLY A 150 -3.43 10.53 -10.12
C GLY A 150 -2.95 11.47 -9.02
N LEU A 151 -3.19 12.78 -9.09
CA LEU A 151 -2.74 13.75 -8.08
C LEU A 151 -3.21 13.40 -6.65
N LYS A 152 -4.34 12.69 -6.51
CA LYS A 152 -4.83 12.21 -5.21
C LYS A 152 -3.89 11.18 -4.54
N ASN A 153 -3.00 10.54 -5.30
CA ASN A 153 -2.03 9.56 -4.78
C ASN A 153 -0.92 10.23 -3.96
N ILE A 154 -0.80 11.56 -3.99
CA ILE A 154 0.11 12.32 -3.13
C ILE A 154 -0.41 12.37 -1.68
N LEU A 155 -1.70 12.13 -1.48
CA LEU A 155 -2.29 12.07 -0.15
C LEU A 155 -1.82 10.80 0.56
N ALA A 156 -1.10 10.99 1.67
CA ALA A 156 -0.62 9.94 2.55
C ALA A 156 -1.09 10.23 4.00
N PRO A 157 -0.88 9.32 4.97
CA PRO A 157 -1.03 9.66 6.38
C PRO A 157 -0.25 10.95 6.72
N PRO A 158 -0.83 11.92 7.45
CA PRO A 158 -2.01 11.81 8.33
C PRO A 158 -3.36 12.15 7.68
N PHE A 159 -3.40 12.46 6.38
CA PHE A 159 -4.61 12.99 5.73
C PHE A 159 -5.64 11.92 5.37
N ILE A 160 -5.19 10.68 5.17
CA ILE A 160 -6.04 9.53 4.86
C ILE A 160 -5.59 8.35 5.73
N VAL A 161 -6.53 7.79 6.48
CA VAL A 161 -6.37 6.49 7.17
C VAL A 161 -7.30 5.51 6.47
N VAL A 162 -6.73 4.46 5.90
CA VAL A 162 -7.49 3.36 5.31
C VAL A 162 -7.36 2.16 6.24
N PRO A 163 -8.44 1.73 6.91
CA PRO A 163 -8.40 0.54 7.74
C PRO A 163 -8.24 -0.70 6.86
N ASP A 164 -7.33 -1.59 7.26
CA ASP A 164 -7.13 -2.86 6.59
C ASP A 164 -8.32 -3.79 6.81
N HIS A 165 -8.92 -4.27 5.73
CA HIS A 165 -9.88 -5.37 5.76
C HIS A 165 -9.25 -6.64 5.17
N PRO A 166 -9.57 -7.83 5.73
CA PRO A 166 -9.05 -9.09 5.20
C PRO A 166 -9.62 -9.43 3.82
N ASP A 167 -10.79 -8.88 3.48
CA ASP A 167 -11.45 -9.11 2.22
C ASP A 167 -10.74 -8.38 1.08
N GLY A 168 -10.35 -9.12 0.04
CA GLY A 168 -9.69 -8.56 -1.12
C GLY A 168 -8.24 -8.15 -0.89
N TYR A 169 -7.55 -8.76 0.09
CA TYR A 169 -6.15 -8.48 0.41
C TYR A 169 -5.19 -8.47 -0.80
N PHE A 170 -5.43 -9.33 -1.79
CA PHE A 170 -4.59 -9.44 -2.99
C PHE A 170 -5.06 -8.54 -4.15
N ASN A 171 -6.17 -7.82 -4.01
CA ASN A 171 -6.72 -6.98 -5.08
C ASN A 171 -6.01 -5.64 -5.11
N ALA A 172 -5.44 -5.30 -6.26
CA ALA A 172 -4.86 -3.99 -6.53
C ALA A 172 -5.81 -3.22 -7.45
N PRO A 173 -6.44 -2.13 -6.98
CA PRO A 173 -7.29 -1.30 -7.81
C PRO A 173 -6.53 -0.82 -9.05
N THR A 174 -7.10 -1.04 -10.24
CA THR A 174 -6.51 -0.58 -11.50
C THR A 174 -7.22 0.69 -11.98
N LEU A 175 -6.51 1.54 -12.73
CA LEU A 175 -7.06 2.79 -13.27
C LEU A 175 -8.37 2.58 -14.05
N PHE A 176 -8.48 1.47 -14.78
CA PHE A 176 -9.64 1.13 -15.60
C PHE A 176 -10.72 0.35 -14.85
N GLY A 177 -10.55 0.11 -13.56
CA GLY A 177 -11.51 -0.63 -12.75
C GLY A 177 -11.81 -2.02 -13.29
N ALA A 178 -10.82 -2.67 -13.92
CA ALA A 178 -10.99 -3.99 -14.50
C ALA A 178 -11.42 -4.97 -13.40
N GLN A 179 -12.67 -5.43 -13.49
CA GLN A 179 -13.25 -6.39 -12.56
C GLN A 179 -12.55 -7.73 -12.76
N VAL A 180 -11.67 -8.09 -11.82
CA VAL A 180 -11.04 -9.39 -11.85
C VAL A 180 -12.08 -10.40 -11.38
N GLY A 181 -12.65 -11.13 -12.34
CA GLY A 181 -13.87 -11.94 -12.20
C GLY A 181 -14.10 -12.50 -10.80
N GLN A 182 -14.93 -11.80 -10.03
CA GLN A 182 -15.54 -12.38 -8.85
C GLN A 182 -16.65 -13.30 -9.36
N GLY A 183 -16.47 -14.61 -9.17
CA GLY A 183 -17.60 -15.53 -9.27
C GLY A 183 -18.65 -15.07 -8.25
N GLN A 184 -19.88 -14.91 -8.73
CA GLN A 184 -21.11 -14.66 -7.99
C GLN A 184 -21.01 -14.96 -6.48
N GLY A 185 -20.95 -13.89 -5.67
CA GLY A 185 -20.88 -14.01 -4.22
C GLY A 185 -21.04 -12.71 -3.44
N GLN A 186 -21.38 -11.58 -4.07
CA GLN A 186 -21.81 -10.38 -3.37
C GLN A 186 -23.27 -10.09 -3.74
N VAL A 187 -24.16 -10.68 -2.95
CA VAL A 187 -25.58 -10.31 -2.90
C VAL A 187 -25.66 -8.83 -2.55
N GLY A 188 -26.43 -8.10 -3.36
CA GLY A 188 -26.52 -6.65 -3.34
C GLY A 188 -26.91 -6.08 -1.97
N SER A 189 -26.08 -5.19 -1.46
CA SER A 189 -26.51 -4.05 -0.66
C SER A 189 -26.39 -2.80 -1.51
N ARG A 190 -27.25 -2.71 -2.53
CA ARG A 190 -27.49 -1.43 -3.21
C ARG A 190 -28.32 -0.59 -2.25
N VAL A 191 -27.67 0.44 -1.72
CA VAL A 191 -28.25 1.57 -0.99
C VAL A 191 -29.55 1.99 -1.68
N ARG A 192 -30.67 1.96 -0.95
CA ARG A 192 -31.89 2.66 -1.37
C ARG A 192 -31.67 4.14 -1.06
N GLU A 193 -31.79 4.95 -2.11
CA GLU A 193 -32.16 6.36 -2.03
C GLU A 193 -33.53 6.53 -1.35
#